data_AF-A0A8E6EWG5-F1
#
_entry.id   AF-A0A8E6EWG5-F1
#
_cell.length_a   1.000
_cell.length_b   1.000
_cell.length_c   1.000
_cell.angle_alpha   90.00
_cell.angle_beta   90.00
_cell.angle_gamma   90.00
#
_symmetry.space_group_name_H-M   'P 1'
#
loop_
_entity.id
_entity.type
_entity.pdbx_description
1 polymer ?
#
loop_
_entity_poly.entity_id
_entity_poly.type
_entity_poly.pdbx_seq_one_letter_code
_entity_poly.pdbx_strand_id
1 'polypeptide(L)'
;MLRRSLHLLWAGFVVFGLAQSAQAGPPLSELMNYFPETTNAILRIQVADIIKSPRGVREKWGQKESLEYLAGTIPIHPSIERVIIGSQFDPHNNVSELSISLIPTTKEVSLDRLAAKLHGTVEEIGGEKMAVGPQSGYYVSLHPELLANVASKQRQVVSKWLKFARANTKSVVTPYLQNAVVYSGSAHIMMAVETDDMINPMGLRRALEASKIYAEDLKTMEVAQRFLSALKGVRIAVTFGETTRATIYLDSRINATNNLTSLKNFLLYIMDQNGTTLEDMPGAKVRVENNSVIFDLGFSDSDLMKMTSILGTPIVSPSLANITTLEVMPSGPDGRASHRYYRTINQYIAELKRNTQLNPKPPEAAKHAQWYEVYTRKMSQVSVLNVDPEVLAFGQATERKFMAIAESLRGTPIELDKLQSQKYYFNYGGSIFWGNGYISSNIPEIEAKQWALIQKDEENRKQAWKMIDYDKKSLRDRMLVKYKVDFDEPLK
;
A
#
# COMPACT_ATOMS: atom_id res chain seq x y z
N MET A 1 55.49 -58.89 -20.02
CA MET A 1 55.24 -59.99 -20.99
C MET A 1 53.74 -60.29 -20.91
N LEU A 2 52.84 -60.16 -21.88
CA LEU A 2 52.74 -59.89 -23.33
C LEU A 2 51.46 -59.01 -23.49
N ARG A 3 51.43 -57.89 -24.26
CA ARG A 3 50.86 -57.77 -25.63
C ARG A 3 49.60 -58.65 -25.87
N ARG A 4 48.43 -58.20 -26.38
CA ARG A 4 48.10 -57.15 -27.36
C ARG A 4 46.56 -57.16 -27.61
N SER A 5 45.97 -55.99 -27.92
CA SER A 5 44.96 -55.73 -29.00
C SER A 5 43.56 -56.38 -28.93
N LEU A 6 42.44 -55.84 -29.46
CA LEU A 6 41.97 -54.56 -30.01
C LEU A 6 40.50 -54.83 -30.48
N HIS A 7 39.64 -53.79 -30.48
CA HIS A 7 38.38 -53.60 -31.23
C HIS A 7 37.04 -53.54 -30.46
N LEU A 8 36.57 -52.28 -30.32
CA LEU A 8 35.29 -51.73 -30.81
C LEU A 8 33.98 -52.44 -30.39
N LEU A 9 33.12 -51.74 -29.65
CA LEU A 9 31.95 -51.08 -30.23
C LEU A 9 31.20 -50.23 -29.21
N TRP A 10 30.98 -48.98 -29.62
CA TRP A 10 30.08 -48.00 -29.03
C TRP A 10 28.61 -48.40 -29.18
N ALA A 11 27.84 -48.32 -28.09
CA ALA A 11 26.43 -47.95 -28.04
C ALA A 11 26.12 -47.71 -26.55
N GLY A 12 25.76 -46.53 -26.05
CA GLY A 12 24.94 -45.50 -26.66
C GLY A 12 23.55 -45.51 -26.03
N PHE A 13 23.45 -45.22 -24.73
CA PHE A 13 22.19 -44.83 -24.08
C PHE A 13 22.49 -43.77 -23.00
N VAL A 14 22.72 -42.54 -23.45
CA VAL A 14 22.55 -41.37 -22.60
C VAL A 14 21.05 -41.14 -22.53
N VAL A 15 20.45 -41.57 -21.43
CA VAL A 15 19.12 -41.09 -21.03
C VAL A 15 19.29 -39.62 -20.68
N PHE A 16 19.12 -38.74 -21.68
CA PHE A 16 18.77 -37.34 -21.42
C PHE A 16 17.38 -37.38 -20.79
N GLY A 17 17.37 -37.48 -19.47
CA GLY A 17 16.20 -37.10 -18.69
C GLY A 17 15.93 -35.65 -19.02
N LEU A 18 14.93 -35.42 -19.88
CA LEU A 18 14.21 -34.16 -19.97
C LEU A 18 13.59 -33.93 -18.60
N ALA A 19 14.39 -33.43 -17.65
CA ALA A 19 13.85 -32.63 -16.58
C ALA A 19 13.17 -31.46 -17.29
N GLN A 20 11.84 -31.56 -17.46
CA GLN A 20 11.03 -30.38 -17.68
C GLN A 20 11.32 -29.48 -16.49
N SER A 21 12.25 -28.53 -16.68
CA SER A 21 12.37 -27.39 -15.79
C SER A 21 10.97 -26.79 -15.73
N ALA A 22 10.33 -26.92 -14.58
CA ALA A 22 9.09 -26.23 -14.29
C ALA A 22 9.27 -24.80 -14.79
N GLN A 23 8.48 -24.39 -15.79
CA GLN A 23 8.59 -23.06 -16.36
C GLN A 23 8.39 -22.08 -15.23
N ALA A 24 9.50 -21.48 -14.78
CA ALA A 24 9.43 -20.32 -13.92
C ALA A 24 8.66 -19.27 -14.72
N GLY A 25 7.64 -18.66 -14.10
CA GLY A 25 6.89 -17.58 -14.74
C GLY A 25 7.84 -16.47 -15.23
N PRO A 26 7.34 -15.50 -16.01
CA PRO A 26 8.17 -14.56 -16.76
C PRO A 26 9.33 -13.97 -15.91
N PRO A 27 10.55 -13.86 -16.48
CA PRO A 27 11.64 -13.17 -15.84
C PRO A 27 11.22 -11.80 -15.31
N LEU A 28 11.76 -11.41 -14.16
CA LEU A 28 11.38 -10.17 -13.48
C LEU A 28 11.56 -8.93 -14.37
N SER A 29 12.60 -8.94 -15.22
CA SER A 29 12.87 -7.91 -16.21
C SER A 29 11.79 -7.79 -17.29
N GLU A 30 11.15 -8.89 -17.68
CA GLU A 30 10.07 -8.87 -18.69
C GLU A 30 8.78 -8.28 -18.12
N LEU A 31 8.52 -8.52 -16.83
CA LEU A 31 7.35 -7.93 -16.15
C LEU A 31 7.41 -6.39 -16.13
N MET A 32 8.61 -5.81 -16.19
CA MET A 32 8.81 -4.37 -16.28
C MET A 32 8.32 -3.76 -17.60
N ASN A 33 8.03 -4.56 -18.62
CA ASN A 33 7.51 -4.09 -19.90
C ASN A 33 6.05 -3.67 -19.83
N TYR A 34 5.29 -4.11 -18.81
CA TYR A 34 3.86 -3.81 -18.69
C TYR A 34 3.57 -2.55 -17.88
N PHE A 35 4.60 -1.90 -17.33
CA PHE A 35 4.46 -0.63 -16.61
C PHE A 35 4.67 0.55 -17.57
N PRO A 36 3.72 1.51 -17.63
CA PRO A 36 3.85 2.69 -18.48
C PRO A 36 4.95 3.61 -17.96
N GLU A 37 5.41 4.53 -18.83
CA GLU A 37 6.43 5.53 -18.53
C GLU A 37 6.08 6.42 -17.31
N THR A 38 4.79 6.63 -17.05
CA THR A 38 4.31 7.39 -15.88
C THR A 38 4.50 6.68 -14.54
N THR A 39 5.00 5.43 -14.55
CA THR A 39 5.28 4.67 -13.32
C THR A 39 6.54 5.22 -12.66
N ASN A 40 6.39 5.91 -11.53
CA ASN A 40 7.49 6.42 -10.72
C ASN A 40 7.62 5.69 -9.36
N ALA A 41 6.77 4.70 -9.08
CA ALA A 41 6.88 3.87 -7.89
C ALA A 41 6.63 2.40 -8.19
N ILE A 42 7.36 1.53 -7.51
CA ILE A 42 7.27 0.07 -7.68
C ILE A 42 7.39 -0.68 -6.36
N LEU A 43 6.68 -1.80 -6.26
CA LEU A 43 6.69 -2.71 -5.12
C LEU A 43 6.79 -4.15 -5.61
N ARG A 44 7.80 -4.87 -5.14
CA ARG A 44 7.99 -6.31 -5.33
C ARG A 44 7.72 -7.03 -4.03
N ILE A 45 6.93 -8.09 -4.09
CA ILE A 45 6.62 -8.96 -2.95
C ILE A 45 6.98 -10.40 -3.33
N GLN A 46 7.91 -11.02 -2.61
CA GLN A 46 8.34 -12.41 -2.79
C GLN A 46 7.56 -13.33 -1.84
N VAL A 47 6.35 -13.66 -2.25
CA VAL A 47 5.34 -14.32 -1.42
C VAL A 47 5.80 -15.71 -0.96
N ALA A 48 6.35 -16.51 -1.88
CA ALA A 48 6.86 -17.84 -1.55
C ALA A 48 8.00 -17.79 -0.52
N ASP A 49 8.87 -16.78 -0.62
CA ASP A 49 10.00 -16.61 0.30
C ASP A 49 9.51 -16.15 1.68
N ILE A 50 8.52 -15.25 1.72
CA ILE A 50 7.88 -14.78 2.95
C ILE A 50 7.27 -15.94 3.73
N ILE A 51 6.57 -16.85 3.07
CA ILE A 51 5.96 -18.04 3.70
C ILE A 51 7.03 -18.96 4.31
N LYS A 52 8.17 -19.10 3.62
CA LYS A 52 9.30 -19.95 4.04
C LYS A 52 10.19 -19.29 5.09
N SER A 53 10.02 -18.01 5.36
CA SER A 53 10.78 -17.29 6.38
C SER A 53 10.59 -17.88 7.79
N PRO A 54 11.52 -17.67 8.74
CA PRO A 54 11.38 -18.18 10.11
C PRO A 54 10.05 -17.76 10.76
N ARG A 55 9.67 -16.48 10.65
CA ARG A 55 8.37 -15.99 11.10
C ARG A 55 7.20 -16.65 10.36
N GLY A 56 7.29 -16.81 9.05
CA GLY A 56 6.23 -17.43 8.24
C GLY A 56 5.96 -18.89 8.59
N VAL A 57 7.01 -19.66 8.87
CA VAL A 57 6.91 -21.04 9.35
C VAL A 57 6.32 -21.09 10.75
N ARG A 58 6.85 -20.28 11.68
CA ARG A 58 6.38 -20.19 13.07
C ARG A 58 4.89 -19.84 13.15
N GLU A 59 4.45 -18.92 12.32
CA GLU A 59 3.05 -18.46 12.25
C GLU A 59 2.18 -19.24 11.26
N LYS A 60 2.73 -20.30 10.66
CA LYS A 60 2.05 -21.22 9.73
C LYS A 60 1.40 -20.52 8.53
N TRP A 61 2.03 -19.49 7.98
CA TRP A 61 1.46 -18.65 6.91
C TRP A 61 1.09 -19.44 5.64
N GLY A 62 1.83 -20.50 5.30
CA GLY A 62 1.54 -21.34 4.14
C GLY A 62 0.28 -22.20 4.26
N GLN A 63 -0.29 -22.33 5.46
CA GLN A 63 -1.49 -23.16 5.72
C GLN A 63 -2.78 -22.33 5.76
N LYS A 64 -2.70 -21.01 5.59
CA LYS A 64 -3.83 -20.08 5.74
C LYS A 64 -4.44 -19.76 4.38
N GLU A 65 -5.72 -19.40 4.34
CA GLU A 65 -6.42 -19.11 3.07
C GLU A 65 -5.94 -17.81 2.37
N SER A 66 -5.33 -16.88 3.10
CA SER A 66 -4.73 -15.66 2.55
C SER A 66 -3.62 -15.13 3.47
N LEU A 67 -2.63 -14.44 2.92
CA LEU A 67 -1.52 -13.81 3.65
C LEU A 67 -1.90 -12.43 4.22
N GLU A 68 -3.13 -12.31 4.71
CA GLU A 68 -3.64 -11.12 5.39
C GLU A 68 -2.88 -10.80 6.71
N TYR A 69 -1.86 -11.60 7.06
CA TYR A 69 -1.01 -11.42 8.25
C TYR A 69 0.21 -10.52 8.01
N LEU A 70 0.47 -10.10 6.77
CA LEU A 70 1.34 -8.96 6.48
C LEU A 70 0.59 -7.67 6.89
N ALA A 71 0.32 -7.54 8.19
CA ALA A 71 -0.35 -6.40 8.79
C ALA A 71 -1.75 -6.05 8.26
N GLY A 72 -2.51 -7.01 7.74
CA GLY A 72 -3.87 -6.77 7.25
C GLY A 72 -3.95 -6.06 5.89
N THR A 73 -2.83 -5.77 5.22
CA THR A 73 -2.84 -4.87 4.06
C THR A 73 -2.83 -5.50 2.70
N ILE A 74 -2.33 -6.73 2.55
CA ILE A 74 -2.27 -7.36 1.23
C ILE A 74 -2.84 -8.77 1.31
N PRO A 75 -4.10 -8.98 0.90
CA PRO A 75 -4.62 -10.32 0.78
C PRO A 75 -3.98 -10.93 -0.47
N ILE A 76 -2.83 -11.57 -0.31
CA ILE A 76 -2.21 -12.39 -1.34
C ILE A 76 -2.37 -13.85 -0.93
N HIS A 77 -2.95 -14.67 -1.80
CA HIS A 77 -3.04 -16.09 -1.54
C HIS A 77 -1.64 -16.74 -1.45
N PRO A 78 -1.37 -17.67 -0.50
CA PRO A 78 -0.03 -18.26 -0.33
C PRO A 78 0.50 -19.06 -1.54
N SER A 79 -0.37 -19.42 -2.47
CA SER A 79 0.01 -20.11 -3.71
C SER A 79 0.66 -19.17 -4.74
N ILE A 80 0.59 -17.86 -4.55
CA ILE A 80 1.23 -16.90 -5.43
C ILE A 80 2.72 -16.91 -5.09
N GLU A 81 3.57 -16.97 -6.12
CA GLU A 81 5.02 -16.96 -5.90
C GLU A 81 5.52 -15.55 -5.57
N ARG A 82 5.03 -14.57 -6.34
CA ARG A 82 5.44 -13.17 -6.26
C ARG A 82 4.39 -12.25 -6.86
N VAL A 83 4.45 -10.97 -6.48
CA VAL A 83 3.64 -9.89 -7.04
C VAL A 83 4.53 -8.69 -7.32
N ILE A 84 4.29 -8.02 -8.44
CA ILE A 84 4.91 -6.72 -8.74
C ILE A 84 3.81 -5.70 -8.94
N ILE A 85 3.95 -4.54 -8.32
CA ILE A 85 2.98 -3.45 -8.38
C ILE A 85 3.71 -2.21 -8.84
N GLY A 86 3.25 -1.59 -9.92
CA GLY A 86 3.72 -0.31 -10.41
C GLY A 86 2.61 0.73 -10.28
N SER A 87 2.95 1.91 -9.80
CA SER A 87 1.99 2.99 -9.57
C SER A 87 2.59 4.34 -9.95
N GLN A 88 1.71 5.26 -10.32
CA GLN A 88 2.03 6.68 -10.35
C GLN A 88 1.79 7.27 -8.96
N PHE A 89 2.88 7.47 -8.22
CA PHE A 89 2.90 8.14 -6.94
C PHE A 89 3.02 9.65 -7.13
N ASP A 90 2.07 10.39 -6.58
CA ASP A 90 2.15 11.85 -6.49
C ASP A 90 2.01 12.25 -5.01
N PRO A 91 3.02 12.89 -4.38
CA PRO A 91 2.92 13.31 -2.99
C PRO A 91 1.88 14.43 -2.77
N HIS A 92 1.38 15.07 -3.83
CA HIS A 92 0.35 16.10 -3.80
C HIS A 92 -1.05 15.50 -3.92
N ASN A 93 -1.16 14.40 -4.66
CA ASN A 93 -2.40 13.69 -4.90
C ASN A 93 -2.39 12.32 -4.22
N ASN A 94 -3.12 12.22 -3.11
CA ASN A 94 -3.18 11.01 -2.30
C ASN A 94 -3.94 9.84 -2.96
N VAL A 95 -4.36 9.97 -4.22
CA VAL A 95 -4.97 8.91 -5.02
C VAL A 95 -4.09 8.68 -6.24
N SER A 96 -3.39 7.53 -6.27
CA SER A 96 -2.72 7.06 -7.48
C SER A 96 -3.77 6.88 -8.58
N GLU A 97 -3.68 7.65 -9.67
CA GLU A 97 -4.62 7.57 -10.80
C GLU A 97 -4.58 6.19 -11.49
N LEU A 98 -3.41 5.53 -11.41
CA LEU A 98 -3.15 4.23 -12.00
C LEU A 98 -2.20 3.42 -11.10
N SER A 99 -2.70 2.30 -10.58
CA SER A 99 -1.87 1.25 -9.97
C SER A 99 -2.13 -0.06 -10.72
N ILE A 100 -1.05 -0.72 -11.14
CA ILE A 100 -1.06 -1.95 -11.92
C ILE A 100 -0.33 -3.01 -11.11
N SER A 101 -0.96 -4.17 -10.95
CA SER A 101 -0.35 -5.32 -10.30
C SER A 101 -0.21 -6.46 -11.28
N LEU A 102 0.96 -7.06 -11.33
CA LEU A 102 1.32 -8.20 -12.17
C LEU A 102 1.53 -9.41 -11.27
N ILE A 103 0.77 -10.46 -11.55
CA ILE A 103 0.72 -11.67 -10.74
C ILE A 103 1.03 -12.84 -11.67
N PRO A 104 2.30 -13.31 -11.71
CA PRO A 104 2.65 -14.54 -12.39
C PRO A 104 1.85 -15.72 -11.81
N THR A 105 1.28 -16.51 -12.68
CA THR A 105 0.51 -17.71 -12.34
C THR A 105 1.12 -18.93 -13.03
N THR A 106 0.85 -20.12 -12.50
CA THR A 106 1.30 -21.37 -13.13
C THR A 106 0.34 -21.89 -14.20
N LYS A 107 -0.85 -21.28 -14.30
CA LYS A 107 -1.95 -21.67 -15.19
C LYS A 107 -2.81 -20.45 -15.50
N GLU A 108 -3.59 -20.58 -16.57
CA GLU A 108 -4.59 -19.59 -16.96
C GLU A 108 -5.67 -19.40 -15.90
N VAL A 109 -5.96 -18.13 -15.63
CA VAL A 109 -6.99 -17.69 -14.70
C VAL A 109 -8.30 -17.48 -15.44
N SER A 110 -9.32 -18.28 -15.14
CA SER A 110 -10.67 -18.05 -15.65
C SER A 110 -11.25 -16.76 -15.07
N LEU A 111 -11.45 -15.76 -15.93
CA LEU A 111 -12.00 -14.46 -15.54
C LEU A 111 -13.45 -14.57 -15.06
N ASP A 112 -14.27 -15.47 -15.63
CA ASP A 112 -15.65 -15.70 -15.17
C ASP A 112 -15.70 -16.18 -13.71
N ARG A 113 -14.84 -17.14 -13.36
CA ARG A 113 -14.75 -17.65 -11.98
C ARG A 113 -14.14 -16.65 -11.02
N LEU A 114 -13.16 -15.87 -11.49
CA LEU A 114 -12.58 -14.79 -10.71
C LEU A 114 -13.64 -13.72 -10.40
N ALA A 115 -14.39 -13.28 -11.41
CA ALA A 115 -15.49 -12.33 -11.26
C ALA A 115 -16.55 -12.86 -10.29
N ALA A 116 -17.02 -14.10 -10.49
CA ALA A 116 -17.99 -14.72 -9.59
C ALA A 116 -17.50 -14.75 -8.14
N LYS A 117 -16.23 -15.11 -7.92
CA LYS A 117 -15.65 -15.13 -6.58
C LYS A 117 -15.57 -13.74 -5.97
N LEU A 118 -15.20 -12.73 -6.76
CA LEU A 118 -15.13 -11.32 -6.34
C LEU A 118 -16.50 -10.64 -6.20
N HIS A 119 -17.63 -11.36 -6.36
CA HIS A 119 -18.98 -10.78 -6.47
C HIS A 119 -19.05 -9.69 -7.52
N GLY A 120 -18.35 -9.95 -8.62
CA GLY A 120 -18.11 -9.05 -9.73
C GLY A 120 -18.82 -9.46 -11.00
N THR A 121 -18.48 -8.77 -12.09
CA THR A 121 -18.98 -9.04 -13.44
C THR A 121 -17.81 -9.31 -14.38
N VAL A 122 -18.10 -9.94 -15.53
CA VAL A 122 -17.17 -9.92 -16.66
C VAL A 122 -17.64 -8.86 -17.63
N GLU A 123 -16.71 -8.01 -18.05
CA GLU A 123 -16.95 -6.91 -18.98
C GLU A 123 -15.94 -6.93 -20.11
N GLU A 124 -16.29 -6.29 -21.23
CA GLU A 124 -15.38 -6.12 -22.36
C GLU A 124 -14.86 -4.67 -22.41
N ILE A 125 -13.53 -4.51 -22.44
CA ILE A 125 -12.86 -3.21 -22.57
C ILE A 125 -11.79 -3.32 -23.65
N GLY A 126 -11.94 -2.53 -24.72
CA GLY A 126 -10.98 -2.52 -25.81
C GLY A 126 -10.88 -3.85 -26.57
N GLY A 127 -11.97 -4.64 -26.62
CA GLY A 127 -12.01 -5.95 -27.27
C GLY A 127 -11.55 -7.11 -26.39
N GLU A 128 -11.23 -6.85 -25.12
CA GLU A 128 -10.65 -7.82 -24.20
C GLU A 128 -11.59 -8.06 -23.02
N LYS A 129 -11.77 -9.33 -22.65
CA LYS A 129 -12.56 -9.70 -21.48
C LYS A 129 -11.80 -9.36 -20.21
N MET A 130 -12.50 -8.81 -19.24
CA MET A 130 -11.96 -8.46 -17.93
C MET A 130 -12.93 -8.88 -16.83
N ALA A 131 -12.40 -9.41 -15.73
CA ALA A 131 -13.18 -9.57 -14.51
C ALA A 131 -13.14 -8.25 -13.72
N VAL A 132 -14.29 -7.80 -13.22
CA VAL A 132 -14.44 -6.51 -12.53
C VAL A 132 -14.91 -6.78 -11.12
N GLY A 133 -14.11 -6.36 -10.12
CA GLY A 133 -14.49 -6.44 -8.72
C GLY A 133 -15.04 -5.09 -8.21
N PRO A 134 -16.05 -5.06 -7.32
CA PRO A 134 -16.66 -3.81 -6.80
C PRO A 134 -15.66 -2.79 -6.21
N GLN A 135 -14.54 -3.27 -5.67
CA GLN A 135 -13.50 -2.44 -5.05
C GLN A 135 -12.09 -2.67 -5.59
N SER A 136 -11.89 -3.64 -6.49
CA SER A 136 -10.55 -4.09 -6.88
C SER A 136 -10.11 -3.63 -8.26
N GLY A 137 -10.97 -2.91 -9.00
CA GLY A 137 -10.69 -2.52 -10.39
C GLY A 137 -10.87 -3.67 -11.38
N TYR A 138 -10.03 -3.70 -12.41
CA TYR A 138 -10.15 -4.61 -13.56
C TYR A 138 -9.05 -5.66 -13.56
N TYR A 139 -9.41 -6.92 -13.79
CA TYR A 139 -8.48 -8.03 -13.95
C TYR A 139 -8.49 -8.51 -15.40
N VAL A 140 -7.30 -8.71 -15.97
CA VAL A 140 -7.13 -9.18 -17.35
C VAL A 140 -5.98 -10.17 -17.43
N SER A 141 -6.14 -11.21 -18.25
CA SER A 141 -5.04 -12.11 -18.59
C SER A 141 -4.19 -11.47 -19.69
N LEU A 142 -2.94 -11.14 -19.37
CA LEU A 142 -1.97 -10.66 -20.36
C LEU A 142 -1.35 -11.83 -21.12
N HIS A 143 -1.11 -12.94 -20.44
CA HIS A 143 -0.75 -14.22 -21.03
C HIS A 143 -1.36 -15.34 -20.18
N PRO A 144 -1.37 -16.61 -20.65
CA PRO A 144 -1.88 -17.73 -19.86
C PRO A 144 -1.28 -17.82 -18.46
N GLU A 145 -0.06 -17.33 -18.24
CA GLU A 145 0.65 -17.39 -16.95
C GLU A 145 0.85 -16.01 -16.30
N LEU A 146 0.09 -15.00 -16.75
CA LEU A 146 0.21 -13.64 -16.22
C LEU A 146 -1.17 -12.97 -16.10
N LEU A 147 -1.61 -12.84 -14.85
CA LEU A 147 -2.77 -12.04 -14.49
C LEU A 147 -2.33 -10.62 -14.14
N ALA A 148 -3.00 -9.63 -14.72
CA ALA A 148 -2.84 -8.24 -14.32
C ALA A 148 -4.11 -7.75 -13.60
N ASN A 149 -3.91 -6.89 -12.61
CA ASN A 149 -4.95 -6.09 -11.99
C ASN A 149 -4.66 -4.60 -12.22
N VAL A 150 -5.67 -3.85 -12.64
CA VAL A 150 -5.60 -2.40 -12.82
C VAL A 150 -6.57 -1.76 -11.82
N ALA A 151 -6.01 -1.19 -10.77
CA ALA A 151 -6.75 -0.51 -9.71
C ALA A 151 -7.16 0.90 -10.16
N SER A 152 -8.06 0.96 -11.14
CA SER A 152 -8.72 2.18 -11.59
C SER A 152 -10.18 1.89 -11.88
N LYS A 153 -11.06 2.87 -11.66
CA LYS A 153 -12.48 2.78 -12.07
C LYS A 153 -12.70 3.34 -13.49
N GLN A 154 -11.71 4.04 -14.04
CA GLN A 154 -11.83 4.73 -15.32
C GLN A 154 -11.56 3.78 -16.49
N ARG A 155 -12.62 3.36 -17.20
CA ARG A 155 -12.51 2.45 -18.37
C ARG A 155 -11.52 2.94 -19.43
N GLN A 156 -11.45 4.26 -19.65
CA GLN A 156 -10.54 4.84 -20.65
C GLN A 156 -9.07 4.69 -20.25
N VAL A 157 -8.74 4.86 -18.96
CA VAL A 157 -7.38 4.66 -18.43
C VAL A 157 -6.97 3.20 -18.61
N VAL A 158 -7.87 2.27 -18.25
CA VAL A 158 -7.66 0.82 -18.39
C VAL A 158 -7.46 0.44 -19.85
N SER A 159 -8.29 0.95 -20.76
CA SER A 159 -8.16 0.69 -22.20
C SER A 159 -6.84 1.21 -22.79
N LYS A 160 -6.40 2.41 -22.37
CA LYS A 160 -5.11 2.99 -22.79
C LYS A 160 -3.94 2.14 -22.31
N TRP A 161 -3.95 1.76 -21.03
CA TRP A 161 -2.91 0.90 -20.47
C TRP A 161 -2.87 -0.46 -21.16
N LEU A 162 -4.03 -1.08 -21.43
CA LEU A 162 -4.07 -2.39 -22.08
C LEU A 162 -3.45 -2.36 -23.48
N LYS A 163 -3.76 -1.32 -24.27
CA LYS A 163 -3.12 -1.13 -25.59
C LYS A 163 -1.60 -1.00 -25.47
N PHE A 164 -1.13 -0.25 -24.48
CA PHE A 164 0.30 -0.15 -24.17
C PHE A 164 0.88 -1.52 -23.78
N ALA A 165 0.28 -2.22 -22.82
CA ALA A 165 0.74 -3.51 -22.31
C ALA A 165 0.81 -4.61 -23.39
N ARG A 166 -0.08 -4.55 -24.39
CA ARG A 166 -0.09 -5.48 -25.53
C ARG A 166 0.98 -5.16 -26.59
N ALA A 167 1.26 -3.88 -26.82
CA ALA A 167 2.17 -3.44 -27.87
C ALA A 167 3.63 -3.31 -27.40
N ASN A 168 3.84 -3.05 -26.11
CA ASN A 168 5.15 -2.72 -25.58
C ASN A 168 6.01 -3.96 -25.33
N THR A 169 7.21 -3.98 -25.89
CA THR A 169 8.15 -5.12 -25.80
C THR A 169 9.41 -4.80 -24.99
N LYS A 170 9.57 -3.55 -24.55
CA LYS A 170 10.74 -3.09 -23.81
C LYS A 170 10.33 -2.17 -22.67
N SER A 171 10.97 -2.31 -21.52
CA SER A 171 10.63 -1.49 -20.37
C SER A 171 10.94 -0.01 -20.64
N VAL A 172 9.95 0.83 -20.36
CA VAL A 172 10.05 2.29 -20.45
C VAL A 172 10.15 2.95 -19.07
N VAL A 173 10.10 2.16 -17.99
CA VAL A 173 10.34 2.68 -16.64
C VAL A 173 11.82 2.98 -16.44
N THR A 174 12.13 3.88 -15.52
CA THR A 174 13.50 4.37 -15.37
C THR A 174 14.47 3.28 -14.91
N PRO A 175 15.78 3.40 -15.24
CA PRO A 175 16.79 2.47 -14.75
C PRO A 175 16.84 2.37 -13.22
N TYR A 176 16.44 3.42 -12.52
CA TYR A 176 16.38 3.42 -11.05
C TYR A 176 15.38 2.38 -10.53
N LEU A 177 14.15 2.39 -11.04
CA LEU A 177 13.11 1.43 -10.64
C LEU A 177 13.41 0.02 -11.11
N GLN A 178 13.92 -0.14 -12.34
CA GLN A 178 14.36 -1.44 -12.85
C GLN A 178 15.42 -2.07 -11.94
N ASN A 179 16.44 -1.29 -11.56
CA ASN A 179 17.51 -1.77 -10.68
C ASN A 179 17.01 -2.11 -9.28
N ALA A 180 16.07 -1.34 -8.73
CA ALA A 180 15.49 -1.65 -7.42
C ALA A 180 14.80 -3.01 -7.41
N VAL A 181 14.08 -3.35 -8.49
CA VAL A 181 13.36 -4.62 -8.62
C VAL A 181 14.34 -5.78 -8.83
N VAL A 182 15.31 -5.63 -9.73
CA VAL A 182 16.27 -6.69 -10.10
C VAL A 182 17.31 -6.94 -9.00
N TYR A 183 17.86 -5.89 -8.38
CA TYR A 183 18.98 -5.98 -7.43
C TYR A 183 18.54 -5.82 -5.97
N SER A 184 17.38 -6.36 -5.63
CA SER A 184 16.83 -6.28 -4.27
C SER A 184 17.44 -7.27 -3.28
N GLY A 185 18.44 -8.05 -3.71
CA GLY A 185 19.15 -9.00 -2.86
C GLY A 185 18.19 -9.98 -2.18
N SER A 186 18.37 -10.18 -0.88
CA SER A 186 17.54 -11.05 -0.04
C SER A 186 16.25 -10.39 0.50
N ALA A 187 15.87 -9.22 -0.02
CA ALA A 187 14.67 -8.53 0.45
C ALA A 187 13.41 -9.32 0.06
N HIS A 188 12.57 -9.62 1.04
CA HIS A 188 11.29 -10.27 0.80
C HIS A 188 10.28 -9.30 0.20
N ILE A 189 10.31 -8.04 0.63
CA ILE A 189 9.57 -6.94 0.03
C ILE A 189 10.56 -5.86 -0.36
N MET A 190 10.46 -5.35 -1.58
CA MET A 190 11.23 -4.20 -2.05
C MET A 190 10.28 -3.15 -2.58
N MET A 191 10.29 -1.96 -2.00
CA MET A 191 9.64 -0.77 -2.53
C MET A 191 10.68 0.20 -3.05
N ALA A 192 10.38 0.87 -4.17
CA ALA A 192 11.14 2.02 -4.61
C ALA A 192 10.22 3.11 -5.15
N VAL A 193 10.53 4.35 -4.80
CA VAL A 193 9.89 5.55 -5.32
C VAL A 193 10.98 6.43 -5.92
N GLU A 194 10.83 6.76 -7.19
CA GLU A 194 11.66 7.77 -7.84
C GLU A 194 11.18 9.15 -7.39
N THR A 195 12.11 9.94 -6.86
CA THR A 195 11.84 11.28 -6.33
C THR A 195 12.53 12.35 -7.16
N ASP A 196 13.03 11.96 -8.33
CA ASP A 196 13.78 12.86 -9.17
C ASP A 196 12.91 14.05 -9.57
N ASP A 197 13.43 15.26 -9.37
CA ASP A 197 12.72 16.54 -9.53
C ASP A 197 11.38 16.68 -8.76
N MET A 198 11.10 15.78 -7.81
CA MET A 198 9.87 15.80 -7.00
C MET A 198 9.94 16.79 -5.83
N ILE A 199 11.14 17.07 -5.33
CA ILE A 199 11.35 17.91 -4.14
C ILE A 199 11.61 19.36 -4.56
N ASN A 200 10.67 20.25 -4.22
CA ASN A 200 10.86 21.68 -4.42
C ASN A 200 11.96 22.23 -3.49
N PRO A 201 13.07 22.81 -4.02
CA PRO A 201 14.19 23.26 -3.17
C PRO A 201 13.82 24.38 -2.18
N MET A 202 12.92 25.29 -2.56
CA MET A 202 12.45 26.35 -1.67
C MET A 202 11.55 25.80 -0.57
N GLY A 203 10.63 24.90 -0.92
CA GLY A 203 9.77 24.21 0.05
C GLY A 203 10.59 23.41 1.06
N LEU A 204 11.58 22.66 0.57
CA LEU A 204 12.53 21.93 1.42
C LEU A 204 13.29 22.86 2.36
N ARG A 205 13.83 23.98 1.86
CA ARG A 205 14.55 24.94 2.71
C ARG A 205 13.67 25.47 3.84
N ARG A 206 12.43 25.87 3.52
CA ARG A 206 11.48 26.33 4.54
C ARG A 206 11.15 25.24 5.56
N ALA A 207 10.99 23.99 5.12
CA ALA A 207 10.75 22.88 6.02
C ALA A 207 11.93 22.62 6.96
N LEU A 208 13.17 22.70 6.46
CA LEU A 208 14.39 22.59 7.25
C LEU A 208 14.48 23.70 8.31
N GLU A 209 14.22 24.95 7.92
CA GLU A 209 14.20 26.11 8.82
C GLU A 209 13.09 25.98 9.89
N ALA A 210 11.87 25.60 9.47
CA ALA A 210 10.72 25.42 10.36
C ALA A 210 10.91 24.28 11.37
N SER A 211 11.67 23.25 11.02
CA SER A 211 11.96 22.12 11.93
C SER A 211 12.79 22.53 13.15
N LYS A 212 13.56 23.62 13.07
CA LYS A 212 14.53 24.09 14.08
C LYS A 212 15.64 23.08 14.44
N ILE A 213 15.68 21.91 13.80
CA ILE A 213 16.66 20.83 14.07
C ILE A 213 18.09 21.30 13.82
N TYR A 214 18.26 22.20 12.84
CA TYR A 214 19.56 22.72 12.42
C TYR A 214 19.79 24.18 12.82
N ALA A 215 19.00 24.72 13.75
CA ALA A 215 19.06 26.14 14.11
C ALA A 215 20.47 26.59 14.56
N GLU A 216 21.22 25.69 15.20
CA GLU A 216 22.59 25.94 15.68
C GLU A 216 23.69 25.40 14.73
N ASP A 217 23.32 24.71 13.65
CA ASP A 217 24.25 24.11 12.69
C ASP A 217 23.78 24.32 11.23
N LEU A 218 23.87 25.57 10.79
CA LEU A 218 23.49 25.98 9.44
C LEU A 218 24.31 25.26 8.36
N LYS A 219 25.56 24.89 8.65
CA LYS A 219 26.41 24.17 7.69
C LYS A 219 25.84 22.79 7.40
N THR A 220 25.42 22.06 8.44
CA THR A 220 24.75 20.76 8.25
C THR A 220 23.38 20.93 7.58
N MET A 221 22.65 22.01 7.87
CA MET A 221 21.41 22.34 7.16
C MET A 221 21.63 22.45 5.64
N GLU A 222 22.66 23.17 5.20
CA GLU A 222 22.99 23.33 3.78
C GLU A 222 23.41 22.01 3.12
N VAL A 223 24.12 21.15 3.86
CA VAL A 223 24.48 19.80 3.38
C VAL A 223 23.22 18.93 3.23
N ALA A 224 22.32 18.95 4.22
CA ALA A 224 21.04 18.24 4.17
C ALA A 224 20.16 18.76 3.01
N GLN A 225 20.07 20.08 2.83
CA GLN A 225 19.31 20.68 1.74
C GLN A 225 19.84 20.22 0.38
N ARG A 226 21.15 20.32 0.13
CA ARG A 226 21.75 19.89 -1.14
C ARG A 226 21.52 18.40 -1.39
N PHE A 227 21.69 17.57 -0.36
CA PHE A 227 21.50 16.12 -0.48
C PHE A 227 20.06 15.76 -0.85
N LEU A 228 19.08 16.33 -0.13
CA LEU A 228 17.66 16.07 -0.34
C LEU A 228 17.12 16.72 -1.63
N SER A 229 17.63 17.89 -2.04
CA SER A 229 17.30 18.47 -3.35
C SER A 229 17.84 17.65 -4.52
N ALA A 230 18.89 16.86 -4.31
CA ALA A 230 19.46 15.96 -5.30
C ALA A 230 18.97 14.51 -5.15
N LEU A 231 17.91 14.27 -4.38
CA LEU A 231 17.38 12.94 -4.12
C LEU A 231 16.86 12.30 -5.42
N LYS A 232 17.47 11.19 -5.79
CA LYS A 232 17.08 10.39 -6.96
C LYS A 232 15.89 9.48 -6.62
N GLY A 233 15.87 8.95 -5.40
CA GLY A 233 14.73 8.17 -4.95
C GLY A 233 14.87 7.64 -3.53
N VAL A 234 13.83 6.93 -3.12
CA VAL A 234 13.75 6.21 -1.85
C VAL A 234 13.57 4.73 -2.13
N ARG A 235 14.29 3.86 -1.41
CA ARG A 235 14.05 2.40 -1.42
C ARG A 235 13.75 1.91 -0.02
N ILE A 236 12.90 0.90 0.08
CA ILE A 236 12.61 0.21 1.34
C ILE A 236 12.72 -1.30 1.09
N ALA A 237 13.67 -1.94 1.77
CA ALA A 237 13.88 -3.38 1.73
C ALA A 237 13.41 -3.99 3.04
N VAL A 238 12.44 -4.90 3.01
CA VAL A 238 11.93 -5.60 4.20
C VAL A 238 12.35 -7.06 4.16
N THR A 239 12.78 -7.57 5.32
CA THR A 239 13.10 -8.99 5.51
C THR A 239 12.33 -9.57 6.68
N PHE A 240 11.86 -10.81 6.51
CA PHE A 240 11.20 -11.60 7.54
C PHE A 240 12.22 -12.62 8.06
N GLY A 241 12.76 -12.36 9.25
CA GLY A 241 13.56 -13.32 10.02
C GLY A 241 12.75 -13.88 11.18
N GLU A 242 13.36 -14.02 12.35
CA GLU A 242 12.62 -14.22 13.61
C GLU A 242 11.73 -13.01 13.93
N THR A 243 12.28 -11.82 13.65
CA THR A 243 11.60 -10.51 13.68
C THR A 243 11.64 -9.90 12.28
N THR A 244 10.66 -9.05 11.96
CA THR A 244 10.67 -8.28 10.72
C THR A 244 11.61 -7.07 10.84
N ARG A 245 12.42 -6.84 9.81
CA ARG A 245 13.39 -5.74 9.73
C ARG A 245 13.20 -4.99 8.42
N ALA A 246 13.39 -3.68 8.44
CA ALA A 246 13.43 -2.85 7.25
C ALA A 246 14.74 -2.08 7.16
N THR A 247 15.17 -1.84 5.92
CA THR A 247 16.23 -0.89 5.59
C THR A 247 15.68 0.12 4.60
N ILE A 248 15.68 1.40 4.98
CA ILE A 248 15.27 2.52 4.12
C ILE A 248 16.53 3.18 3.56
N TYR A 249 16.56 3.41 2.26
CA TYR A 249 17.64 4.09 1.55
C TYR A 249 17.10 5.40 1.00
N LEU A 250 17.77 6.52 1.31
CA LEU A 250 17.62 7.77 0.60
C LEU A 250 18.77 7.88 -0.38
N ASP A 251 18.52 7.65 -1.66
CA ASP A 251 19.56 7.65 -2.69
C ASP A 251 19.60 9.02 -3.37
N SER A 252 20.76 9.68 -3.33
CA SER A 252 20.96 10.99 -3.95
C SER A 252 21.89 10.91 -5.16
N ARG A 253 21.88 11.94 -6.00
CA ARG A 253 22.87 12.12 -7.08
C ARG A 253 24.23 12.57 -6.55
N ILE A 254 24.28 13.08 -5.31
CA ILE A 254 25.52 13.50 -4.66
C ILE A 254 25.91 12.54 -3.54
N ASN A 255 27.21 12.50 -3.22
CA ASN A 255 27.71 11.67 -2.14
C ASN A 255 27.12 12.09 -0.80
N ALA A 256 26.69 11.10 -0.04
CA ALA A 256 26.26 11.30 1.33
C ALA A 256 27.50 11.48 2.23
N THR A 257 27.37 12.29 3.29
CA THR A 257 28.44 12.53 4.26
C THR A 257 27.96 12.22 5.67
N ASN A 258 28.87 11.94 6.61
CA ASN A 258 28.52 11.60 7.99
C ASN A 258 27.67 12.66 8.71
N ASN A 259 27.74 13.93 8.27
CA ASN A 259 26.89 15.00 8.80
C ASN A 259 25.39 14.75 8.54
N LEU A 260 25.04 13.85 7.62
CA LEU A 260 23.65 13.53 7.28
C LEU A 260 22.99 12.53 8.24
N THR A 261 23.69 12.02 9.26
CA THR A 261 23.04 11.13 10.26
C THR A 261 21.92 11.83 11.02
N SER A 262 21.98 13.17 11.14
CA SER A 262 20.92 14.00 11.72
C SER A 262 19.62 14.03 10.90
N LEU A 263 19.65 13.60 9.62
CA LEU A 263 18.46 13.54 8.77
C LEU A 263 17.33 12.71 9.39
N LYS A 264 17.64 11.75 10.28
CA LYS A 264 16.60 11.00 11.00
C LYS A 264 15.61 11.92 11.71
N ASN A 265 16.11 12.90 12.44
CA ASN A 265 15.25 13.80 13.20
C ASN A 265 14.39 14.64 12.27
N PHE A 266 14.95 15.05 11.12
CA PHE A 266 14.21 15.78 10.12
C PHE A 266 13.13 14.92 9.45
N LEU A 267 13.44 13.67 9.10
CA LEU A 267 12.43 12.75 8.58
C LEU A 267 11.32 12.47 9.59
N LEU A 268 11.65 12.27 10.86
CA LEU A 268 10.65 12.09 11.93
C LEU A 268 9.74 13.31 12.04
N TYR A 269 10.32 14.52 11.98
CA TYR A 269 9.55 15.75 11.93
C TYR A 269 8.60 15.77 10.72
N ILE A 270 9.10 15.51 9.51
CA ILE A 270 8.28 15.50 8.29
C ILE A 270 7.18 14.42 8.35
N MET A 271 7.50 13.21 8.81
CA MET A 271 6.51 12.14 8.96
C MET A 271 5.42 12.50 9.95
N ASP A 272 5.80 13.12 11.07
CA ASP A 272 4.87 13.63 12.05
C ASP A 272 3.97 14.72 11.47
N GLN A 273 4.53 15.67 10.71
CA GLN A 273 3.73 16.70 10.04
C GLN A 273 2.73 16.11 9.02
N ASN A 274 3.10 15.01 8.35
CA ASN A 274 2.29 14.41 7.27
C ASN A 274 1.42 13.23 7.70
N GLY A 275 1.46 12.81 8.96
CA GLY A 275 0.70 11.64 9.43
C GLY A 275 1.16 10.30 8.93
N THR A 276 2.43 10.22 8.58
CA THR A 276 3.08 9.02 8.03
C THR A 276 4.08 8.43 9.01
N THR A 277 3.96 8.76 10.31
CA THR A 277 4.85 8.30 11.37
C THR A 277 4.94 6.77 11.41
N LEU A 278 6.17 6.30 11.25
CA LEU A 278 6.55 4.91 11.49
C LEU A 278 6.96 4.76 12.96
N GLU A 279 6.35 3.81 13.66
CA GLU A 279 6.56 3.52 15.09
C GLU A 279 8.01 3.14 15.40
N ASP A 280 8.67 2.43 14.48
CA ASP A 280 10.04 1.95 14.69
C ASP A 280 11.12 2.94 14.22
N MET A 281 10.76 3.97 13.47
CA MET A 281 11.71 4.96 12.92
C MET A 281 12.51 5.73 13.98
N PRO A 282 11.96 6.10 15.17
CA PRO A 282 12.77 6.68 16.25
C PRO A 282 13.98 5.82 16.63
N GLY A 283 13.79 4.49 16.63
CA GLY A 283 14.82 3.49 16.95
C GLY A 283 15.79 3.18 15.80
N ALA A 284 15.61 3.81 14.62
CA ALA A 284 16.45 3.53 13.46
C ALA A 284 17.93 3.89 13.71
N LYS A 285 18.81 2.97 13.31
CA LYS A 285 20.25 3.20 13.18
C LYS A 285 20.52 3.83 11.83
N VAL A 286 21.23 4.95 11.82
CA VAL A 286 21.55 5.70 10.60
C VAL A 286 22.99 5.45 10.22
N ARG A 287 23.23 5.13 8.96
CA ARG A 287 24.56 5.03 8.38
C ARG A 287 24.58 5.70 7.01
N VAL A 288 25.79 6.01 6.56
CA VAL A 288 26.02 6.68 5.28
C VAL A 288 26.93 5.80 4.44
N GLU A 289 26.55 5.56 3.20
CA GLU A 289 27.31 4.72 2.27
C GLU A 289 27.18 5.29 0.86
N ASN A 290 28.32 5.61 0.22
CA ASN A 290 28.37 6.19 -1.12
C ASN A 290 27.47 7.43 -1.25
N ASN A 291 26.38 7.32 -2.01
CA ASN A 291 25.40 8.34 -2.29
C ASN A 291 24.07 8.13 -1.52
N SER A 292 24.08 7.28 -0.50
CA SER A 292 22.89 6.89 0.25
C SER A 292 23.00 7.22 1.73
N VAL A 293 21.90 7.71 2.29
CA VAL A 293 21.66 7.72 3.74
C VAL A 293 20.72 6.58 4.06
N ILE A 294 21.14 5.70 4.97
CA ILE A 294 20.52 4.39 5.18
C ILE A 294 20.03 4.29 6.62
N PHE A 295 18.78 3.85 6.78
CA PHE A 295 18.11 3.68 8.06
C PHE A 295 17.81 2.20 8.26
N ASP A 296 18.43 1.58 9.26
CA ASP A 296 18.18 0.20 9.66
C ASP A 296 17.30 0.18 10.91
N LEU A 297 16.12 -0.44 10.82
CA LEU A 297 15.12 -0.43 11.88
C LEU A 297 14.44 -1.78 12.08
N GLY A 298 13.85 -1.96 13.26
CA GLY A 298 12.73 -2.90 13.42
C GLY A 298 11.59 -2.49 12.50
N PHE A 299 10.70 -3.42 12.17
CA PHE A 299 9.58 -3.08 11.31
C PHE A 299 8.33 -3.84 11.73
N SER A 300 7.55 -3.19 12.58
CA SER A 300 6.28 -3.64 13.11
C SER A 300 5.28 -3.88 12.00
N ASP A 301 4.24 -4.67 12.33
CA ASP A 301 3.14 -4.89 11.40
C ASP A 301 2.43 -3.57 11.07
N SER A 302 2.20 -2.69 12.07
CA SER A 302 1.64 -1.34 11.86
C SER A 302 2.41 -0.54 10.79
N ASP A 303 3.73 -0.56 10.83
CA ASP A 303 4.58 0.17 9.88
C ASP A 303 4.61 -0.48 8.49
N LEU A 304 4.60 -1.82 8.43
CA LEU A 304 4.44 -2.56 7.17
C LEU A 304 3.11 -2.22 6.49
N MET A 305 2.04 -2.10 7.27
CA MET A 305 0.72 -1.70 6.79
C MET A 305 0.74 -0.27 6.22
N LYS A 306 1.29 0.70 6.98
CA LYS A 306 1.40 2.08 6.52
C LYS A 306 2.18 2.16 5.21
N MET A 307 3.32 1.47 5.12
CA MET A 307 4.15 1.45 3.92
C MET A 307 3.39 0.89 2.71
N THR A 308 2.78 -0.28 2.83
CA THR A 308 2.09 -0.95 1.72
C THR A 308 0.85 -0.21 1.25
N SER A 309 0.21 0.59 2.10
CA SER A 309 -0.93 1.43 1.71
C SER A 309 -0.57 2.57 0.73
N ILE A 310 0.70 2.98 0.66
CA ILE A 310 1.15 4.12 -0.17
C ILE A 310 0.89 3.87 -1.66
N LEU A 311 1.03 2.62 -2.13
CA LEU A 311 0.95 2.29 -3.56
C LEU A 311 -0.39 1.70 -4.00
N GLY A 312 -1.37 1.59 -3.08
CA GLY A 312 -2.65 0.95 -3.34
C GLY A 312 -2.45 -0.51 -3.77
N THR A 313 -2.34 -1.41 -2.80
CA THR A 313 -2.10 -2.83 -3.10
C THR A 313 -3.37 -3.51 -3.60
N PRO A 314 -3.27 -4.45 -4.56
CA PRO A 314 -4.42 -5.17 -5.10
C PRO A 314 -4.98 -6.14 -4.06
N ILE A 315 -6.29 -6.35 -4.10
CA ILE A 315 -6.96 -7.40 -3.31
C ILE A 315 -6.89 -8.72 -4.09
N VAL A 316 -6.00 -9.66 -3.75
CA VAL A 316 -5.89 -10.98 -4.43
C VAL A 316 -6.22 -12.12 -3.45
N SER A 317 -7.44 -12.12 -2.91
CA SER A 317 -7.88 -13.12 -1.93
C SER A 317 -8.10 -14.55 -2.46
N PRO A 318 -8.38 -14.85 -3.75
CA PRO A 318 -8.55 -16.25 -4.15
C PRO A 318 -7.23 -16.96 -4.55
N SER A 319 -7.14 -18.25 -4.24
CA SER A 319 -6.12 -19.14 -4.83
C SER A 319 -6.18 -19.09 -6.35
N LEU A 320 -5.11 -18.59 -6.98
CA LEU A 320 -4.98 -18.58 -8.44
C LEU A 320 -4.56 -19.95 -9.00
N ALA A 321 -3.95 -20.81 -8.18
CA ALA A 321 -3.38 -22.10 -8.62
C ALA A 321 -4.44 -23.13 -9.05
N ASN A 322 -5.67 -23.00 -8.54
CA ASN A 322 -6.76 -23.97 -8.74
C ASN A 322 -8.01 -23.31 -9.32
N ILE A 323 -7.93 -22.20 -10.05
CA ILE A 323 -9.14 -21.52 -10.58
C ILE A 323 -9.96 -22.43 -11.49
N THR A 324 -9.33 -23.36 -12.21
CA THR A 324 -10.00 -24.38 -13.04
C THR A 324 -10.73 -25.46 -12.24
N THR A 325 -10.49 -25.58 -10.94
CA THR A 325 -11.16 -26.52 -10.02
C THR A 325 -11.65 -25.84 -8.73
N LEU A 326 -11.78 -24.51 -8.74
CA LEU A 326 -12.29 -23.78 -7.59
C LEU A 326 -13.70 -24.29 -7.32
N GLU A 327 -13.87 -25.04 -6.24
CA GLU A 327 -15.17 -25.08 -5.58
C GLU A 327 -15.52 -23.64 -5.24
N VAL A 328 -16.63 -23.17 -5.80
CA VAL A 328 -17.24 -21.92 -5.39
C VAL A 328 -17.63 -22.15 -3.94
N MET A 329 -16.77 -21.71 -3.00
CA MET A 329 -17.13 -21.63 -1.59
C MET A 329 -18.49 -20.95 -1.48
N PRO A 330 -19.35 -21.40 -0.54
CA PRO A 330 -20.79 -21.14 -0.60
C PRO A 330 -21.04 -19.67 -0.87
N SER A 331 -21.87 -19.40 -1.88
CA SER A 331 -22.36 -18.07 -2.21
C SER A 331 -23.01 -17.46 -0.96
N GLY A 332 -22.31 -16.54 -0.28
CA GLY A 332 -22.85 -15.88 0.89
C GLY A 332 -21.79 -15.35 1.87
N PRO A 333 -22.23 -14.65 2.93
CA PRO A 333 -21.38 -14.16 4.00
C PRO A 333 -20.59 -15.29 4.70
N ASP A 334 -19.29 -15.07 4.89
CA ASP A 334 -18.42 -15.90 5.73
C ASP A 334 -18.13 -15.18 7.05
N GLY A 335 -18.37 -15.86 8.16
CA GLY A 335 -18.10 -15.33 9.50
C GLY A 335 -16.63 -15.00 9.72
N ARG A 336 -15.70 -15.78 9.13
CA ARG A 336 -14.26 -15.50 9.26
C ARG A 336 -13.85 -14.26 8.47
N ALA A 337 -14.28 -14.13 7.21
CA ALA A 337 -14.04 -12.93 6.41
C ALA A 337 -14.62 -11.67 7.08
N SER A 338 -15.85 -11.78 7.58
CA SER A 338 -16.53 -10.71 8.31
C SER A 338 -15.78 -10.30 9.58
N HIS A 339 -15.30 -11.28 10.34
CA HIS A 339 -14.49 -11.04 11.54
C HIS A 339 -13.17 -10.33 11.22
N ARG A 340 -12.50 -10.73 10.13
CA ARG A 340 -11.24 -10.09 9.68
C ARG A 340 -11.46 -8.64 9.26
N TYR A 341 -12.50 -8.38 8.47
CA TYR A 341 -12.88 -7.02 8.08
C TYR A 341 -13.16 -6.17 9.32
N TYR A 342 -14.02 -6.65 10.23
CA TYR A 342 -14.37 -5.96 11.47
C TYR A 342 -13.15 -5.59 12.31
N ARG A 343 -12.20 -6.53 12.50
CA ARG A 343 -10.98 -6.27 13.28
C ARG A 343 -10.07 -5.24 12.63
N THR A 344 -9.93 -5.29 11.31
CA THR A 344 -9.10 -4.32 10.55
C THR A 344 -9.68 -2.91 10.70
N ILE A 345 -11.01 -2.76 10.52
CA ILE A 345 -11.70 -1.49 10.74
C ILE A 345 -11.51 -0.99 12.18
N ASN A 346 -11.65 -1.86 13.18
CA ASN A 346 -11.47 -1.49 14.58
C ASN A 346 -10.03 -1.12 14.93
N GLN A 347 -9.04 -1.72 14.27
CA GLN A 347 -7.65 -1.32 14.42
C GLN A 347 -7.46 0.13 13.92
N TYR A 348 -8.00 0.45 12.75
CA TYR A 348 -7.98 1.82 12.22
C TYR A 348 -8.69 2.83 13.13
N ILE A 349 -9.84 2.45 13.70
CA ILE A 349 -10.54 3.25 14.72
C ILE A 349 -9.65 3.49 15.94
N ALA A 350 -9.00 2.46 16.47
CA ALA A 350 -8.14 2.57 17.65
C ALA A 350 -6.89 3.44 17.38
N GLU A 351 -6.25 3.27 16.23
CA GLU A 351 -5.09 4.05 15.82
C GLU A 351 -5.43 5.54 15.65
N LEU A 352 -6.55 5.87 14.98
CA LEU A 352 -7.01 7.26 14.87
C LEU A 352 -7.33 7.86 16.23
N LYS A 353 -8.01 7.13 17.11
CA LYS A 353 -8.38 7.60 18.45
C LYS A 353 -7.16 7.86 19.33
N ARG A 354 -6.11 7.03 19.20
CA ARG A 354 -4.86 7.18 19.96
C ARG A 354 -4.08 8.42 19.51
N ASN A 355 -4.07 8.67 18.20
CA ASN A 355 -3.11 9.60 17.65
C ASN A 355 -3.77 10.99 17.38
N THR A 356 -5.09 11.10 17.21
CA THR A 356 -5.77 12.38 16.94
C THR A 356 -6.45 12.98 18.15
N GLN A 357 -6.66 14.30 18.11
CA GLN A 357 -7.51 15.04 19.05
C GLN A 357 -8.71 15.61 18.30
N LEU A 358 -9.84 15.75 19.01
CA LEU A 358 -11.06 16.34 18.47
C LEU A 358 -11.13 17.85 18.61
N ASN A 359 -10.23 18.48 19.36
CA ASN A 359 -10.12 19.94 19.40
C ASN A 359 -8.66 20.41 19.32
N PRO A 360 -7.95 20.07 18.25
CA PRO A 360 -6.58 20.53 18.04
C PRO A 360 -6.56 22.02 17.73
N LYS A 361 -5.48 22.69 18.16
CA LYS A 361 -5.18 24.06 17.72
C LYS A 361 -4.61 24.02 16.28
N PRO A 362 -4.59 25.14 15.56
CA PRO A 362 -3.78 25.25 14.34
C PRO A 362 -2.29 25.26 14.71
N PRO A 363 -1.42 24.58 13.93
CA PRO A 363 -1.69 23.86 12.68
C PRO A 363 -2.14 22.40 12.85
N GLU A 364 -2.21 21.87 14.08
CA GLU A 364 -2.52 20.46 14.36
C GLU A 364 -3.90 20.01 13.85
N ALA A 365 -4.87 20.93 13.71
CA ALA A 365 -6.17 20.63 13.10
C ALA A 365 -6.07 20.09 11.67
N ALA A 366 -5.26 20.73 10.83
CA ALA A 366 -5.05 20.31 9.46
C ALA A 366 -4.32 18.96 9.40
N LYS A 367 -3.36 18.74 10.30
CA LYS A 367 -2.68 17.45 10.47
C LYS A 367 -3.68 16.35 10.83
N HIS A 368 -4.56 16.56 11.80
CA HIS A 368 -5.56 15.56 12.18
C HIS A 368 -6.56 15.29 11.06
N ALA A 369 -7.01 16.32 10.33
CA ALA A 369 -7.89 16.15 9.17
C ALA A 369 -7.28 15.18 8.14
N GLN A 370 -6.00 15.39 7.82
CA GLN A 370 -5.24 14.54 6.91
C GLN A 370 -5.24 13.07 7.37
N TRP A 371 -5.16 12.82 8.68
CA TRP A 371 -5.15 11.45 9.20
C TRP A 371 -6.49 10.77 8.98
N TYR A 372 -7.61 11.44 9.28
CA TYR A 372 -8.94 10.88 9.02
C TYR A 372 -9.12 10.52 7.53
N GLU A 373 -8.63 11.35 6.62
CA GLU A 373 -8.65 11.06 5.17
C GLU A 373 -7.79 9.85 4.81
N VAL A 374 -6.56 9.76 5.35
CA VAL A 374 -5.66 8.62 5.12
C VAL A 374 -6.32 7.31 5.57
N TYR A 375 -6.89 7.27 6.77
CA TYR A 375 -7.51 6.06 7.30
C TYR A 375 -8.81 5.70 6.58
N THR A 376 -9.60 6.68 6.13
CA THR A 376 -10.76 6.41 5.26
C THR A 376 -10.32 5.71 3.97
N ARG A 377 -9.21 6.15 3.35
CA ARG A 377 -8.67 5.47 2.17
C ARG A 377 -8.24 4.04 2.49
N LYS A 378 -7.53 3.83 3.60
CA LYS A 378 -7.14 2.48 4.05
C LYS A 378 -8.34 1.57 4.26
N MET A 379 -9.43 2.08 4.83
CA MET A 379 -10.67 1.33 5.03
C MET A 379 -11.29 0.89 3.69
N SER A 380 -11.31 1.78 2.70
CA SER A 380 -11.86 1.45 1.37
C SER A 380 -11.01 0.49 0.54
N GLN A 381 -9.80 0.15 1.03
CA GLN A 381 -8.91 -0.85 0.45
C GLN A 381 -9.00 -2.21 1.15
N VAL A 382 -9.74 -2.33 2.26
CA VAL A 382 -9.90 -3.61 2.97
C VAL A 382 -10.76 -4.56 2.13
N SER A 383 -10.34 -5.82 2.02
CA SER A 383 -11.09 -6.84 1.27
C SER A 383 -12.52 -7.00 1.79
N VAL A 384 -13.50 -6.78 0.91
CA VAL A 384 -14.94 -6.98 1.19
C VAL A 384 -15.45 -8.37 0.80
N LEU A 385 -14.53 -9.25 0.38
CA LEU A 385 -14.87 -10.57 -0.14
C LEU A 385 -15.54 -11.42 0.92
N ASN A 386 -16.77 -11.89 0.64
CA ASN A 386 -17.60 -12.68 1.56
C ASN A 386 -17.84 -12.02 2.92
N VAL A 387 -17.70 -10.69 3.01
CA VAL A 387 -18.01 -9.95 4.23
C VAL A 387 -19.53 -9.82 4.37
N ASP A 388 -20.02 -10.06 5.59
CA ASP A 388 -21.41 -9.87 5.94
C ASP A 388 -21.88 -8.45 5.59
N PRO A 389 -23.00 -8.29 4.87
CA PRO A 389 -23.52 -6.97 4.50
C PRO A 389 -23.66 -6.00 5.68
N GLU A 390 -23.98 -6.48 6.88
CA GLU A 390 -24.07 -5.62 8.08
C GLU A 390 -22.69 -5.14 8.54
N VAL A 391 -21.67 -5.98 8.42
CA VAL A 391 -20.28 -5.65 8.75
C VAL A 391 -19.69 -4.70 7.71
N LEU A 392 -20.01 -4.91 6.43
CA LEU A 392 -19.65 -4.00 5.35
C LEU A 392 -20.29 -2.62 5.56
N ALA A 393 -21.60 -2.58 5.86
CA ALA A 393 -22.32 -1.35 6.13
C ALA A 393 -21.74 -0.57 7.31
N PHE A 394 -21.28 -1.26 8.35
CA PHE A 394 -20.55 -0.64 9.47
C PHE A 394 -19.23 0.02 9.03
N GLY A 395 -18.43 -0.67 8.22
CA GLY A 395 -17.19 -0.09 7.68
C GLY A 395 -17.47 1.19 6.86
N GLN A 396 -18.43 1.12 5.93
CA GLN A 396 -18.83 2.27 5.12
C GLN A 396 -19.41 3.41 5.97
N ALA A 397 -20.19 3.10 7.01
CA ALA A 397 -20.71 4.10 7.92
C ALA A 397 -19.62 4.76 8.76
N THR A 398 -18.56 4.02 9.10
CA THR A 398 -17.39 4.54 9.81
C THR A 398 -16.57 5.46 8.89
N GLU A 399 -16.33 5.06 7.64
CA GLU A 399 -15.63 5.88 6.64
C GLU A 399 -16.29 7.25 6.47
N ARG A 400 -17.63 7.27 6.33
CA ARG A 400 -18.38 8.53 6.20
C ARG A 400 -18.21 9.44 7.42
N LYS A 401 -18.19 8.87 8.63
CA LYS A 401 -18.00 9.64 9.87
C LYS A 401 -16.58 10.17 9.98
N PHE A 402 -15.57 9.39 9.58
CA PHE A 402 -14.18 9.87 9.51
C PHE A 402 -14.02 11.03 8.52
N MET A 403 -14.60 10.93 7.33
CA MET A 403 -14.57 12.04 6.37
C MET A 403 -15.29 13.29 6.90
N ALA A 404 -16.45 13.13 7.55
CA ALA A 404 -17.14 14.26 8.17
C ALA A 404 -16.28 14.94 9.26
N ILE A 405 -15.54 14.16 10.05
CA ILE A 405 -14.60 14.69 11.03
C ILE A 405 -13.42 15.40 10.35
N ALA A 406 -12.90 14.87 9.24
CA ALA A 406 -11.82 15.52 8.48
C ALA A 406 -12.26 16.90 7.97
N GLU A 407 -13.43 16.98 7.33
CA GLU A 407 -14.02 18.22 6.82
C GLU A 407 -14.26 19.25 7.94
N SER A 408 -14.75 18.80 9.09
CA SER A 408 -14.91 19.61 10.30
C SER A 408 -13.60 20.22 10.77
N LEU A 409 -12.52 19.44 10.76
CA LEU A 409 -11.17 19.91 11.09
C LEU A 409 -10.58 20.85 10.02
N ARG A 410 -11.15 20.87 8.81
CA ARG A 410 -10.87 21.87 7.75
C ARG A 410 -11.82 23.07 7.79
N GLY A 411 -12.74 23.14 8.76
CA GLY A 411 -13.65 24.26 8.96
C GLY A 411 -15.05 24.11 8.33
N THR A 412 -15.40 22.92 7.83
CA THR A 412 -16.74 22.59 7.31
C THR A 412 -17.56 21.86 8.39
N PRO A 413 -18.59 22.47 8.99
CA PRO A 413 -19.32 21.85 10.10
C PRO A 413 -19.98 20.50 9.77
N ILE A 414 -20.00 19.58 10.73
CA ILE A 414 -20.71 18.30 10.61
C ILE A 414 -22.22 18.54 10.71
N GLU A 415 -22.95 18.13 9.69
CA GLU A 415 -24.41 18.04 9.72
C GLU A 415 -24.86 16.65 10.19
N LEU A 416 -25.09 16.52 11.49
CA LEU A 416 -25.39 15.21 12.13
C LEU A 416 -26.64 14.53 11.55
N ASP A 417 -27.68 15.28 11.19
CA ASP A 417 -28.91 14.74 10.60
C ASP A 417 -28.65 14.12 9.20
N LYS A 418 -27.76 14.73 8.41
CA LYS A 418 -27.31 14.17 7.12
C LYS A 418 -26.41 12.95 7.30
N LEU A 419 -25.61 12.95 8.38
CA LEU A 419 -24.73 11.83 8.73
C LEU A 419 -25.53 10.59 9.18
N GLN A 420 -26.62 10.78 9.93
CA GLN A 420 -27.53 9.72 10.35
C GLN A 420 -28.41 9.20 9.21
N SER A 421 -28.86 10.06 8.31
CA SER A 421 -29.72 9.69 7.17
C SER A 421 -28.99 9.05 5.99
N GLN A 422 -27.68 8.76 6.13
CA GLN A 422 -26.82 8.17 5.08
C GLN A 422 -26.69 9.00 3.78
N LYS A 423 -27.12 10.26 3.76
CA LYS A 423 -27.15 11.14 2.57
C LYS A 423 -26.05 12.20 2.56
N TYR A 424 -24.86 11.87 3.07
CA TYR A 424 -23.73 12.81 3.07
C TYR A 424 -22.98 12.74 1.73
N TYR A 425 -22.93 13.85 0.98
CA TYR A 425 -22.24 13.95 -0.31
C TYR A 425 -20.87 14.61 -0.12
N PHE A 426 -19.82 14.02 -0.69
CA PHE A 426 -18.44 14.47 -0.53
C PHE A 426 -17.94 15.21 -1.77
N ASN A 427 -17.13 16.24 -1.57
CA ASN A 427 -16.33 16.87 -2.62
C ASN A 427 -14.86 16.54 -2.36
N TYR A 428 -14.21 15.82 -3.26
CA TYR A 428 -12.78 15.51 -3.16
C TYR A 428 -11.97 16.76 -3.56
N GLY A 429 -11.79 17.69 -2.62
CA GLY A 429 -10.84 18.80 -2.76
C GLY A 429 -9.43 18.35 -2.43
N GLY A 430 -8.47 18.59 -3.33
CA GLY A 430 -7.07 18.23 -3.16
C GLY A 430 -6.40 18.85 -1.92
N SER A 431 -5.37 18.16 -1.43
CA SER A 431 -4.53 18.58 -0.30
C SER A 431 -3.92 19.98 -0.54
N ILE A 432 -4.10 20.89 0.43
CA ILE A 432 -3.68 22.30 0.35
C ILE A 432 -2.19 22.51 0.70
N PHE A 433 -1.41 21.47 1.02
CA PHE A 433 -0.06 21.65 1.57
C PHE A 433 1.07 21.87 0.56
N TRP A 434 0.77 21.93 -0.73
CA TRP A 434 1.79 22.08 -1.76
C TRP A 434 1.37 23.07 -2.85
N GLY A 435 1.26 24.34 -2.46
CA GLY A 435 0.99 25.44 -3.40
C GLY A 435 1.69 26.71 -2.93
N ASN A 436 2.73 27.12 -3.67
CA ASN A 436 3.44 28.37 -3.43
C ASN A 436 2.69 29.49 -4.18
N GLY A 437 1.88 30.26 -3.46
CA GLY A 437 1.26 31.49 -3.96
C GLY A 437 1.41 32.60 -2.94
N TYR A 438 2.21 33.62 -3.24
CA TYR A 438 2.15 34.88 -2.51
C TYR A 438 0.88 35.61 -2.95
N ILE A 439 -0.14 35.58 -2.10
CA ILE A 439 -1.25 36.54 -2.15
C ILE A 439 -1.20 37.27 -0.81
N SER A 440 -0.97 38.59 -0.83
CA SER A 440 -1.27 39.40 0.35
C SER A 440 -2.77 39.35 0.57
N SER A 441 -3.25 38.67 1.61
CA SER A 441 -4.67 38.66 1.92
C SER A 441 -4.90 38.58 3.43
N ASN A 442 -6.14 38.85 3.81
CA ASN A 442 -6.86 38.63 5.07
C ASN A 442 -6.71 37.24 5.73
N ILE A 443 -5.59 36.53 5.50
CA ILE A 443 -5.27 35.20 6.03
C ILE A 443 -5.48 35.13 7.55
N PRO A 444 -5.04 36.09 8.38
CA PRO A 444 -5.28 36.02 9.83
C PRO A 444 -6.76 36.05 10.21
N GLU A 445 -7.60 36.79 9.48
CA GLU A 445 -9.05 36.84 9.72
C GLU A 445 -9.76 35.59 9.22
N ILE A 446 -9.32 35.01 8.10
CA ILE A 446 -9.84 33.75 7.58
C ILE A 446 -9.45 32.59 8.50
N GLU A 447 -8.20 32.52 8.95
CA GLU A 447 -7.71 31.54 9.92
C GLU A 447 -8.46 31.66 11.25
N ALA A 448 -8.70 32.88 11.75
CA ALA A 448 -9.49 33.10 12.96
C ALA A 448 -10.95 32.64 12.80
N LYS A 449 -11.58 32.89 11.64
CA LYS A 449 -12.94 32.43 11.34
C LYS A 449 -13.00 30.90 11.19
N GLN A 450 -12.05 30.30 10.49
CA GLN A 450 -11.92 28.85 10.36
C GLN A 450 -11.70 28.20 11.72
N TRP A 451 -10.84 28.77 12.56
CA TRP A 451 -10.61 28.29 13.91
C TRP A 451 -11.86 28.36 14.78
N ALA A 452 -12.61 29.47 14.73
CA ALA A 452 -13.87 29.60 15.46
C ALA A 452 -14.90 28.54 15.04
N LEU A 453 -14.96 28.20 13.74
CA LEU A 453 -15.79 27.11 13.23
C LEU A 453 -15.32 25.74 13.72
N ILE A 454 -14.01 25.46 13.67
CA ILE A 454 -13.43 24.22 14.19
C ILE A 454 -13.76 24.05 15.68
N GLN A 455 -13.59 25.09 16.50
CA GLN A 455 -13.93 25.06 17.93
C GLN A 455 -15.41 24.76 18.15
N LYS A 456 -16.29 25.47 17.42
CA LYS A 456 -17.75 25.33 17.56
C LYS A 456 -18.24 23.92 17.22
N ASP A 457 -17.57 23.24 16.30
CA ASP A 457 -17.97 21.92 15.80
C ASP A 457 -17.37 20.74 16.59
N GLU A 458 -16.63 21.02 17.68
CA GLU A 458 -16.05 19.98 18.55
C GLU A 458 -17.10 18.99 19.09
N GLU A 459 -18.25 19.49 19.54
CA GLU A 459 -19.29 18.62 20.11
C GLU A 459 -19.87 17.70 19.04
N ASN A 460 -20.01 18.17 17.79
CA ASN A 460 -20.46 17.32 16.70
C ASN A 460 -19.42 16.24 16.36
N ARG A 461 -18.11 16.55 16.42
CA ARG A 461 -17.05 15.54 16.28
C ARG A 461 -17.09 14.51 17.41
N LYS A 462 -17.32 14.94 18.66
CA LYS A 462 -17.52 14.02 19.80
C LYS A 462 -18.74 13.13 19.60
N GLN A 463 -19.84 13.67 19.09
CA GLN A 463 -21.04 12.91 18.78
C GLN A 463 -20.81 11.90 17.65
N ALA A 464 -20.10 12.27 16.58
CA ALA A 464 -19.70 11.35 15.52
C ALA A 464 -18.89 10.17 16.08
N TRP A 465 -17.94 10.42 16.99
CA TRP A 465 -17.20 9.35 17.68
C TRP A 465 -18.07 8.47 18.59
N LYS A 466 -19.01 9.06 19.33
CA LYS A 466 -20.00 8.29 20.12
C LYS A 466 -20.83 7.38 19.23
N MET A 467 -21.21 7.83 18.03
CA MET A 467 -21.93 7.01 17.06
C MET A 467 -21.05 5.84 16.56
N ILE A 468 -19.75 6.05 16.30
CA ILE A 468 -18.83 4.96 15.94
C ILE A 468 -18.74 3.91 17.05
N ASP A 469 -18.54 4.35 18.31
CA ASP A 469 -18.45 3.44 19.45
C ASP A 469 -19.77 2.65 19.66
N TYR A 470 -20.93 3.30 19.45
CA TYR A 470 -22.24 2.65 19.49
C TYR A 470 -22.41 1.63 18.35
N ASP A 471 -22.12 2.02 17.11
CA ASP A 471 -22.25 1.15 15.94
C ASP A 471 -21.35 -0.09 16.07
N LYS A 472 -20.13 0.10 16.59
CA LYS A 472 -19.17 -0.99 16.86
C LYS A 472 -19.75 -2.01 17.84
N LYS A 473 -20.28 -1.55 18.98
CA LYS A 473 -20.86 -2.43 20.01
C LYS A 473 -22.11 -3.13 19.49
N SER A 474 -23.00 -2.37 18.87
CA SER A 474 -24.26 -2.87 18.30
C SER A 474 -24.01 -3.94 17.24
N LEU A 475 -23.03 -3.73 16.35
CA LEU A 475 -22.63 -4.75 15.36
C LEU A 475 -22.04 -5.99 16.04
N ARG A 476 -21.13 -5.83 17.01
CA ARG A 476 -20.53 -6.97 17.73
C ARG A 476 -21.60 -7.87 18.32
N ASP A 477 -22.59 -7.30 19.00
CA ASP A 477 -23.66 -8.07 19.64
C ASP A 477 -24.49 -8.84 18.60
N ARG A 478 -24.79 -8.22 17.44
CA ARG A 478 -25.47 -8.92 16.32
C ARG A 478 -24.61 -10.03 15.73
N MET A 479 -23.32 -9.79 15.52
CA MET A 479 -22.41 -10.78 14.95
C MET A 479 -22.16 -11.96 15.89
N LEU A 480 -22.12 -11.71 17.21
CA LEU A 480 -22.07 -12.76 18.22
C LEU A 480 -23.32 -13.65 18.15
N VAL A 481 -24.51 -13.06 17.99
CA VAL A 481 -25.75 -13.83 17.82
C VAL A 481 -25.75 -14.62 16.51
N LYS A 482 -25.31 -14.00 15.41
CA LYS A 482 -25.36 -14.56 14.04
C LYS A 482 -24.33 -15.67 13.81
N TYR A 483 -23.08 -15.43 14.21
CA TYR A 483 -21.95 -16.34 13.95
C TYR A 483 -21.51 -17.15 15.16
N LYS A 484 -22.07 -16.88 16.35
CA LYS A 484 -21.67 -17.54 17.62
C LYS A 484 -20.18 -17.36 17.96
N VAL A 485 -19.58 -16.30 17.45
CA VAL A 485 -18.19 -15.91 17.67
C VAL A 485 -18.16 -14.46 18.13
N ASP A 486 -17.38 -14.17 19.15
CA ASP A 486 -17.13 -12.79 19.57
C ASP A 486 -16.10 -12.15 18.63
N PHE A 487 -16.53 -11.12 17.91
CA PHE A 487 -15.68 -10.46 16.92
C PHE A 487 -14.56 -9.59 17.52
N ASP A 488 -14.59 -9.33 18.83
CA ASP A 488 -13.48 -8.69 19.54
C ASP A 488 -12.38 -9.71 19.96
N GLU A 489 -12.71 -11.00 20.06
CA GLU A 489 -11.74 -12.04 20.42
C GLU A 489 -10.91 -12.51 19.20
N PRO A 490 -9.70 -13.06 19.39
CA PRO A 490 -9.00 -13.73 18.30
C PRO A 490 -9.77 -15.00 17.89
N LEU A 491 -9.86 -15.28 16.58
CA LEU A 491 -10.35 -16.58 16.11
C LEU A 491 -9.41 -17.67 16.63
N LYS A 492 -9.99 -18.69 17.28
CA LYS A 492 -9.27 -19.87 17.77
C LYS A 492 -8.92 -20.83 16.65
#